data_AF-A0A7S3KQT1-F1
#
_entry.id   AF-A0A7S3KQT1-F1
#
_cell.length_a   1.000
_cell.length_b   1.000
_cell.length_c   1.000
_cell.angle_alpha   90.00
_cell.angle_beta   90.00
_cell.angle_gamma   90.00
#
_symmetry.space_group_name_H-M   'P 1'
#
loop_
_entity.id
_entity.type
_entity.pdbx_description
1 polymer ?
#
loop_
_entity_poly.entity_id
_entity_poly.type
_entity_poly.pdbx_seq_one_letter_code
_entity_poly.pdbx_strand_id
1 'polypeptide(L)'
;MEELHWIGSGSSLLELNKKRKHVVYKEGDPSQFVYIILKGEFELVKKFRQIEEKEINYKRYVKSNMLDNPRGNHALSKSEVDPKIAQFSKNKSLSNNNEYNQQYQIALLCKGQMFGDQDTFFERPYTSTVICRSNDGELYRITRENFQKLKNHGDC
;
A
#
# COMPACT_ATOMS: atom_id res chain seq x y z
N MET A 1 -41.06 5.74 -25.56
CA MET A 1 -39.59 5.63 -25.66
C MET A 1 -39.07 7.04 -25.52
N GLU A 2 -38.68 7.42 -24.31
CA GLU A 2 -38.20 8.78 -24.02
C GLU A 2 -36.71 8.84 -24.36
N GLU A 3 -36.38 9.62 -25.39
CA GLU A 3 -35.02 10.04 -25.69
C GLU A 3 -34.62 11.13 -24.70
N LEU A 4 -33.74 10.79 -23.76
CA LEU A 4 -33.04 11.79 -22.94
C LEU A 4 -31.97 12.47 -23.79
N HIS A 5 -32.36 13.56 -24.44
CA HIS A 5 -31.44 14.53 -25.03
C HIS A 5 -30.69 15.28 -23.92
N TRP A 6 -29.44 14.88 -23.66
CA TRP A 6 -28.49 15.69 -22.91
C TRP A 6 -27.99 16.84 -23.78
N ILE A 7 -28.34 18.08 -23.41
CA ILE A 7 -27.83 19.31 -24.02
C ILE A 7 -26.71 19.84 -23.12
N GLY A 8 -25.46 19.59 -23.53
CA GLY A 8 -24.27 20.07 -22.83
C GLY A 8 -23.05 19.94 -23.71
N SER A 9 -22.72 21.02 -24.42
CA SER A 9 -21.58 21.14 -25.34
C SER A 9 -20.24 20.90 -24.62
N GLY A 10 -19.56 19.82 -25.00
CA GLY A 10 -18.20 19.50 -24.60
C GLY A 10 -18.12 18.27 -23.69
N SER A 11 -18.17 17.06 -24.28
CA SER A 11 -18.07 15.80 -23.54
C SER A 11 -16.81 15.79 -22.65
N SER A 12 -17.02 15.97 -21.35
CA SER A 12 -16.00 15.93 -20.29
C SER A 12 -15.45 14.51 -20.03
N LEU A 13 -16.06 13.53 -20.69
CA LEU A 13 -15.74 12.11 -20.66
C LEU A 13 -14.93 11.75 -21.91
N LEU A 14 -13.70 11.26 -21.71
CA LEU A 14 -12.91 10.66 -22.78
C LEU A 14 -12.97 9.14 -22.68
N GLU A 15 -13.32 8.47 -23.78
CA GLU A 15 -13.27 7.01 -23.86
C GLU A 15 -11.84 6.50 -24.07
N LEU A 16 -11.46 5.46 -23.35
CA LEU A 16 -10.14 4.86 -23.40
C LEU A 16 -10.22 3.34 -23.57
N ASN A 17 -9.46 2.83 -24.53
CA ASN A 17 -9.27 1.40 -24.77
C ASN A 17 -7.97 0.92 -24.14
N LYS A 18 -8.05 -0.16 -23.34
CA LYS A 18 -6.93 -0.77 -22.62
C LYS A 18 -6.83 -2.25 -22.95
N LYS A 19 -5.63 -2.69 -23.33
CA LYS A 19 -5.34 -4.12 -23.55
C LYS A 19 -4.93 -4.79 -22.24
N ARG A 20 -4.95 -6.13 -22.23
CA ARG A 20 -4.49 -6.94 -21.09
C ARG A 20 -3.13 -6.51 -20.58
N LYS A 21 -2.97 -6.48 -19.25
CA LYS A 21 -1.79 -6.03 -18.52
C LYS A 21 -1.42 -4.54 -18.70
N HIS A 22 -2.22 -3.75 -19.42
CA HIS A 22 -2.00 -2.32 -19.50
C HIS A 22 -2.29 -1.67 -18.15
N VAL A 23 -1.29 -0.97 -17.60
CA VAL A 23 -1.42 -0.15 -16.39
C VAL A 23 -2.17 1.15 -16.71
N VAL A 24 -3.28 1.39 -16.03
CA VAL A 24 -4.08 2.62 -16.20
C VAL A 24 -3.38 3.80 -15.53
N TYR A 25 -2.95 3.60 -14.28
CA TYR A 25 -2.07 4.49 -13.52
C TYR A 25 -1.31 3.69 -12.46
N LYS A 26 -0.23 4.25 -11.93
CA LYS A 26 0.56 3.66 -10.85
C LYS A 26 0.34 4.36 -9.53
N GLU A 27 0.59 3.62 -8.45
CA GLU A 27 0.70 4.19 -7.12
C GLU A 27 1.80 5.28 -7.11
N GLY A 28 1.46 6.44 -6.55
CA GLY A 28 2.31 7.63 -6.52
C GLY A 28 2.15 8.59 -7.70
N ASP A 29 1.45 8.19 -8.78
CA ASP A 29 1.19 9.10 -9.90
C ASP A 29 0.19 10.21 -9.47
N PRO A 30 0.26 11.43 -10.07
CA PRO A 30 -0.72 12.49 -9.82
C PRO A 30 -2.16 12.08 -10.17
N SER A 31 -3.10 12.31 -9.25
CA SER A 31 -4.51 11.89 -9.39
C SER A 31 -5.39 12.88 -10.16
N GLN A 32 -5.09 13.07 -11.45
CA GLN A 32 -5.78 14.05 -12.30
C GLN A 32 -7.13 13.56 -12.86
N PHE A 33 -7.43 12.27 -12.76
CA PHE A 33 -8.57 11.68 -13.44
C PHE A 33 -9.32 10.66 -12.60
N VAL A 34 -10.63 10.56 -12.84
CA VAL A 34 -11.49 9.51 -12.33
C VAL A 34 -11.91 8.62 -13.49
N TYR A 35 -12.03 7.31 -13.25
CA TYR A 35 -12.32 6.34 -14.30
C TYR A 35 -13.57 5.53 -13.98
N ILE A 36 -14.42 5.30 -14.99
CA ILE A 36 -15.61 4.45 -14.90
C ILE A 36 -15.45 3.30 -15.90
N ILE A 37 -15.67 2.06 -15.43
CA ILE A 37 -15.49 0.87 -16.25
C ILE A 37 -16.72 0.63 -17.12
N LEU A 38 -16.54 0.62 -18.44
CA LEU A 38 -17.59 0.29 -19.40
C LEU A 38 -17.58 -1.18 -19.78
N LYS A 39 -16.38 -1.77 -19.86
CA LYS A 39 -16.16 -3.16 -20.24
C LYS A 39 -14.83 -3.67 -19.69
N GLY A 40 -14.80 -4.97 -19.42
CA GLY A 40 -13.62 -5.66 -18.91
C GLY A 40 -13.49 -5.58 -17.40
N GLU A 41 -12.40 -6.14 -16.90
CA GLU A 41 -12.06 -6.26 -15.50
C GLU A 41 -10.70 -5.61 -15.24
N PHE A 42 -10.59 -4.92 -14.12
CA PHE A 42 -9.40 -4.17 -13.72
C PHE A 42 -9.00 -4.56 -12.31
N GLU A 43 -7.74 -4.91 -12.10
CA GLU A 43 -7.22 -5.19 -10.77
C GLU A 43 -6.65 -3.93 -10.13
N LEU A 44 -6.88 -3.79 -8.82
CA LEU A 44 -6.31 -2.75 -7.99
C LEU A 44 -5.23 -3.38 -7.09
N VAL A 45 -4.00 -2.89 -7.22
CA VAL A 45 -2.80 -3.46 -6.58
C VAL A 45 -2.15 -2.42 -5.68
N LYS A 46 -1.77 -2.79 -4.46
CA LYS A 46 -1.10 -1.91 -3.50
C LYS A 46 0.18 -2.51 -2.97
N LYS A 47 1.21 -1.68 -2.79
CA LYS A 47 2.48 -2.09 -2.16
C LYS A 47 2.41 -1.88 -0.66
N PHE A 48 2.80 -2.90 0.10
CA PHE A 48 2.94 -2.78 1.55
C PHE A 48 4.40 -3.01 1.94
N ARG A 49 4.90 -2.15 2.83
CA ARG A 49 6.19 -2.36 3.49
C ARG A 49 5.97 -3.27 4.68
N GLN A 50 6.63 -4.42 4.68
CA GLN A 50 6.63 -5.28 5.86
C GLN A 50 7.50 -4.61 6.93
N ILE A 51 6.87 -4.10 7.99
CA ILE A 51 7.62 -3.69 9.18
C ILE A 51 7.99 -4.99 9.88
N GLU A 52 9.28 -5.34 9.90
CA GLU A 52 9.76 -6.44 10.73
C GLU A 52 9.48 -6.07 12.19
N GLU A 53 8.54 -6.78 12.83
CA GLU A 53 8.42 -6.76 14.29
C GLU A 53 9.74 -7.28 14.85
N LYS A 54 10.61 -6.36 15.29
CA LYS A 54 11.78 -6.76 16.06
C LYS A 54 11.26 -7.41 17.33
N GLU A 55 11.41 -8.73 17.44
CA GLU A 55 11.17 -9.44 18.70
C GLU A 55 11.92 -8.71 19.81
N ILE A 56 11.16 -8.10 20.73
CA ILE A 56 11.74 -7.53 21.95
C ILE A 56 12.24 -8.73 22.75
N ASN A 57 13.56 -8.90 22.81
CA ASN A 57 14.18 -9.96 23.60
C ASN A 57 13.98 -9.67 25.11
N TYR A 58 12.82 -10.08 25.62
CA TYR A 58 12.40 -9.92 27.03
C TYR A 58 13.38 -10.54 28.02
N LYS A 59 14.20 -11.52 27.60
CA LYS A 59 15.24 -12.11 28.47
C LYS A 59 16.31 -11.10 28.88
N ARG A 60 16.56 -10.06 28.08
CA ARG A 60 17.50 -8.98 28.44
C ARG A 60 16.91 -8.03 29.48
N TYR A 61 15.60 -7.78 29.42
CA TYR A 61 14.91 -6.84 30.33
C TYR A 61 14.67 -7.42 31.72
N VAL A 62 14.42 -8.73 31.82
CA VAL A 62 14.20 -9.39 33.13
C VAL A 62 15.51 -9.56 33.91
N LYS A 63 16.66 -9.70 33.22
CA LYS A 63 17.96 -9.92 33.88
C LYS A 63 18.55 -8.66 34.51
N SER A 64 18.24 -7.47 33.98
CA SER A 64 18.69 -6.19 34.55
C SER A 64 17.92 -5.79 35.81
N ASN A 65 16.65 -6.21 35.94
CA ASN A 65 15.80 -5.79 37.06
C ASN A 65 15.83 -6.75 38.26
N MET A 66 16.63 -7.82 38.22
CA MET A 66 16.81 -8.77 39.34
C MET A 66 18.18 -8.67 40.03
N LEU A 67 19.03 -7.70 39.69
CA LEU A 67 20.36 -7.55 40.31
C LEU A 67 20.47 -6.45 41.38
N ASP A 68 19.40 -5.70 41.66
CA ASP A 68 19.39 -4.65 42.69
C ASP A 68 18.81 -5.14 44.03
N ASN A 69 19.27 -6.30 44.53
CA ASN A 69 19.03 -6.67 45.92
C ASN A 69 20.35 -7.07 46.62
N PRO A 70 21.01 -6.16 47.35
CA PRO A 70 22.27 -6.44 48.02
C PRO A 70 22.01 -7.00 49.41
N ARG A 71 21.55 -8.26 49.51
CA ARG A 71 21.50 -8.98 50.80
C ARG A 71 21.74 -10.48 50.60
N GLY A 72 22.98 -10.90 50.83
CA GLY A 72 23.32 -12.32 50.89
C GLY A 72 24.82 -12.59 50.80
N ASN A 73 25.55 -12.34 51.88
CA ASN A 73 26.86 -12.92 52.09
C ASN A 73 26.73 -14.45 52.10
N HIS A 74 27.36 -15.14 51.15
CA HIS A 74 28.03 -16.42 51.40
C HIS A 74 29.08 -16.65 50.32
N ALA A 75 30.31 -16.84 50.79
CA ALA A 75 31.50 -17.16 50.02
C ALA A 75 31.49 -18.62 49.52
N LEU A 76 32.48 -18.94 48.66
CA LEU A 76 32.79 -20.21 48.00
C LEU A 76 31.92 -20.49 46.75
N SER A 77 32.45 -20.79 45.57
CA SER A 77 33.75 -21.36 45.19
C SER A 77 34.29 -20.71 43.91
N LYS A 78 35.60 -20.43 43.89
CA LYS A 78 36.36 -20.22 42.65
C LYS A 78 36.32 -21.51 41.83
N SER A 79 35.54 -21.52 40.76
CA SER A 79 35.85 -22.38 39.61
C SER A 79 36.35 -21.48 38.49
N GLU A 80 37.62 -21.71 38.18
CA GLU A 80 38.38 -21.11 37.10
C GLU A 80 37.64 -21.37 35.78
N VAL A 81 37.06 -20.30 35.22
CA VAL A 81 36.56 -20.32 33.85
C VAL A 81 37.75 -20.00 32.95
N ASP A 82 38.20 -21.02 32.25
CA ASP A 82 39.24 -21.01 31.22
C ASP A 82 39.06 -19.82 30.25
N PRO A 83 40.06 -18.93 30.05
CA PRO A 83 39.91 -17.70 29.27
C PRO A 83 40.01 -17.89 27.75
N LYS A 84 39.67 -19.07 27.20
CA LYS A 84 39.83 -19.37 25.76
C LYS A 84 38.55 -19.64 24.97
N ILE A 85 37.38 -19.25 25.48
CA ILE A 85 36.12 -19.21 24.72
C ILE A 85 35.63 -17.75 24.56
N ALA A 86 36.55 -16.84 24.24
CA ALA A 86 36.25 -15.43 23.96
C ALA A 86 36.49 -15.06 22.49
N GLN A 87 36.35 -16.00 21.55
CA GLN A 87 36.60 -15.76 20.12
C GLN A 87 35.39 -15.95 19.18
N PHE A 88 34.19 -16.29 19.69
CA PHE A 88 32.98 -16.38 18.86
C PHE A 88 31.95 -15.33 19.24
N SER A 89 32.28 -14.05 19.03
CA SER A 89 31.30 -12.96 19.07
C SER A 89 31.72 -11.81 18.15
N LYS A 90 32.06 -12.13 16.90
CA LYS A 90 32.09 -11.17 15.79
C LYS A 90 31.22 -11.66 14.64
N ASN A 91 30.00 -12.13 14.94
CA ASN A 91 28.95 -12.10 13.93
C ASN A 91 28.38 -10.70 13.92
N LYS A 92 29.14 -9.80 13.27
CA LYS A 92 28.61 -8.56 12.73
C LYS A 92 27.62 -9.00 11.64
N SER A 93 26.38 -9.31 12.03
CA SER A 93 25.30 -9.50 11.08
C SER A 93 25.15 -8.17 10.33
N LEU A 94 25.71 -8.14 9.13
CA LEU A 94 25.31 -7.23 8.09
C LEU A 94 23.81 -7.46 7.89
N SER A 95 23.02 -6.63 8.56
CA SER A 95 21.58 -6.49 8.36
C SER A 95 21.39 -6.04 6.91
N ASN A 96 21.25 -7.00 5.99
CA ASN A 96 20.64 -6.74 4.69
C ASN A 96 19.19 -6.37 4.99
N ASN A 97 18.93 -5.06 5.15
CA ASN A 97 17.59 -4.51 5.17
C ASN A 97 17.00 -4.64 3.76
N ASN A 98 16.68 -5.87 3.35
CA ASN A 98 15.83 -6.09 2.19
C ASN A 98 14.42 -5.67 2.61
N GLU A 99 14.07 -4.41 2.36
CA GLU A 99 12.72 -3.91 2.50
C GLU A 99 11.84 -4.66 1.48
N TYR A 100 11.24 -5.78 1.91
CA TYR A 100 10.37 -6.60 1.06
C TYR A 100 9.11 -5.81 0.74
N ASN A 101 9.09 -5.18 -0.44
CA ASN A 101 7.91 -4.51 -0.98
C ASN A 101 6.99 -5.55 -1.62
N GLN A 102 6.12 -6.16 -0.83
CA GLN A 102 5.12 -7.10 -1.32
C GLN A 102 3.98 -6.33 -2.00
N GLN A 103 3.57 -6.79 -3.18
CA GLN A 103 2.44 -6.24 -3.92
C GLN A 103 1.23 -7.14 -3.72
N TYR A 104 0.10 -6.55 -3.32
CA TYR A 104 -1.14 -7.27 -3.06
C TYR A 104 -2.22 -6.79 -4.02
N GLN A 105 -2.91 -7.74 -4.66
CA GLN A 105 -4.17 -7.45 -5.33
C GLN A 105 -5.24 -7.26 -4.24
N ILE A 106 -5.74 -6.03 -4.09
CA ILE A 106 -6.69 -5.68 -3.04
C ILE A 106 -8.13 -5.60 -3.53
N ALA A 107 -8.34 -5.48 -4.85
CA ALA A 107 -9.66 -5.56 -5.45
C ALA A 107 -9.60 -6.03 -6.91
N LEU A 108 -10.71 -6.61 -7.38
CA LEU A 108 -11.02 -6.79 -8.80
C LEU A 108 -12.27 -5.95 -9.10
N LEU A 109 -12.17 -5.06 -10.08
CA LEU A 109 -13.19 -4.10 -10.45
C LEU A 109 -13.83 -4.48 -11.79
N CYS A 110 -15.15 -4.35 -11.87
CA CYS A 110 -15.98 -4.77 -12.99
C CYS A 110 -16.75 -3.58 -13.60
N LYS A 111 -17.46 -3.85 -14.70
CA LYS A 111 -18.34 -2.89 -15.38
C LYS A 111 -19.25 -2.13 -14.41
N GLY A 112 -19.35 -0.82 -14.61
CA GLY A 112 -20.15 0.11 -13.81
C GLY A 112 -19.43 0.64 -12.57
N GLN A 113 -18.34 0.00 -12.13
CA GLN A 113 -17.57 0.50 -10.99
C GLN A 113 -16.64 1.65 -11.40
N MET A 114 -16.36 2.51 -10.42
CA MET A 114 -15.51 3.68 -10.55
C MET A 114 -14.25 3.51 -9.69
N PHE A 115 -13.14 4.09 -10.13
CA PHE A 115 -11.89 4.09 -9.38
C PHE A 115 -11.08 5.38 -9.60
N GLY A 116 -10.14 5.64 -8.69
CA GLY A 116 -9.36 6.88 -8.64
C GLY A 116 -10.12 8.07 -8.05
N ASP A 117 -11.42 7.91 -7.79
CA ASP A 117 -12.31 8.94 -7.27
C ASP A 117 -11.90 9.45 -5.90
N GLN A 118 -11.52 8.57 -4.96
CA GLN A 118 -11.09 8.98 -3.63
C GLN A 118 -9.81 9.81 -3.69
N ASP A 119 -8.80 9.34 -4.42
CA ASP A 119 -7.50 10.02 -4.48
C ASP A 119 -7.60 11.37 -5.20
N THR A 120 -8.42 11.44 -6.25
CA THR A 120 -8.74 12.69 -6.94
C THR A 120 -9.55 13.65 -6.05
N PHE A 121 -10.48 13.13 -5.25
CA PHE A 121 -11.30 13.93 -4.33
C PHE A 121 -10.48 14.52 -3.18
N PHE A 122 -9.57 13.75 -2.58
CA PHE A 122 -8.67 14.21 -1.51
C PHE A 122 -7.40 14.92 -2.03
N GLU A 123 -7.31 15.15 -3.33
CA GLU A 123 -6.18 15.84 -3.99
C GLU A 123 -4.80 15.26 -3.68
N ARG A 124 -4.74 13.94 -3.47
CA ARG A 124 -3.50 13.21 -3.17
C ARG A 124 -3.08 12.32 -4.34
N PRO A 125 -1.80 11.96 -4.50
CA PRO A 125 -1.38 10.98 -5.50
C PRO A 125 -2.13 9.65 -5.36
N TYR A 126 -2.24 8.87 -6.44
CA TYR A 126 -2.93 7.59 -6.38
C TYR A 126 -2.29 6.66 -5.35
N THR A 127 -3.14 6.02 -4.53
CA THR A 127 -2.72 5.16 -3.42
C THR A 127 -2.60 3.68 -3.79
N SER A 128 -2.86 3.37 -5.06
CA SER A 128 -2.78 2.03 -5.64
C SER A 128 -2.40 2.12 -7.12
N THR A 129 -2.03 0.98 -7.69
CA THR A 129 -1.84 0.78 -9.13
C THR A 129 -3.07 0.08 -9.71
N VAL A 130 -3.55 0.49 -10.89
CA VAL A 130 -4.68 -0.18 -11.57
C VAL A 130 -4.24 -0.77 -12.90
N ILE A 131 -4.61 -2.03 -13.15
CA ILE A 131 -4.14 -2.80 -14.31
C ILE A 131 -5.33 -3.49 -14.98
N CYS A 132 -5.42 -3.39 -16.30
CA CYS A 132 -6.43 -4.13 -17.07
C CYS A 132 -6.13 -5.64 -17.05
N ARG A 133 -7.07 -6.46 -16.57
CA ARG A 133 -6.96 -7.93 -16.55
C ARG A 133 -7.52 -8.57 -17.81
N SER A 134 -8.58 -8.02 -18.37
CA SER A 134 -9.23 -8.53 -19.58
C SER A 134 -8.40 -8.31 -20.84
N ASN A 135 -8.69 -9.08 -21.91
CA ASN A 135 -8.06 -8.89 -23.23
C ASN A 135 -8.36 -7.49 -23.79
N ASP A 136 -9.60 -7.04 -23.62
CA ASP A 136 -10.10 -5.73 -24.02
C ASP A 136 -10.87 -5.09 -22.86
N GLY A 137 -10.42 -3.92 -22.41
CA GLY A 137 -11.07 -3.11 -21.41
C GLY A 137 -11.40 -1.72 -21.96
N GLU A 138 -12.58 -1.21 -21.62
CA GLU A 138 -13.08 0.11 -22.04
C GLU A 138 -13.42 0.93 -20.79
N LEU A 139 -12.95 2.18 -20.76
CA LEU A 139 -13.10 3.10 -19.64
C LEU A 139 -13.62 4.45 -20.15
N TYR A 140 -14.46 5.11 -19.37
CA TYR A 140 -14.51 6.57 -19.42
C TYR A 140 -13.49 7.17 -18.46
N ARG A 141 -12.90 8.30 -18.86
CA ARG A 141 -12.01 9.13 -18.06
C ARG A 141 -12.61 10.52 -17.90
N ILE A 142 -12.73 11.00 -16.66
CA ILE A 142 -13.20 12.33 -16.29
C ILE A 142 -12.03 13.08 -15.66
N THR A 143 -11.83 14.35 -16.01
CA THR A 143 -10.83 15.19 -15.31
C THR A 143 -11.29 15.52 -13.90
N ARG A 144 -10.36 15.78 -12.99
CA ARG A 144 -10.66 16.20 -11.61
C ARG A 144 -11.64 17.36 -11.56
N GLU A 145 -11.41 18.38 -12.36
CA GLU A 145 -12.22 19.61 -12.36
C GLU A 145 -13.66 19.31 -12.77
N ASN A 146 -13.85 18.45 -13.77
CA ASN A 146 -15.17 18.06 -14.22
C ASN A 146 -15.86 17.14 -13.22
N PHE A 147 -15.12 16.23 -12.57
CA PHE A 147 -15.67 15.36 -11.53
C PHE A 147 -16.16 16.15 -10.31
N GLN A 148 -15.40 17.17 -9.88
CA GLN A 148 -15.80 18.06 -8.79
C GLN A 148 -17.07 18.86 -9.13
N LYS A 149 -17.18 19.38 -10.37
CA LYS A 149 -18.40 20.06 -10.84
C LYS A 149 -19.63 19.15 -10.79
N LEU A 150 -19.49 17.88 -11.16
CA LEU A 150 -20.58 16.91 -11.13
C LEU A 150 -21.07 16.62 -9.71
N LYS A 151 -20.17 16.55 -8.72
CA LYS A 151 -20.56 16.33 -7.32
C LYS A 151 -21.34 17.50 -6.74
N ASN A 152 -20.92 18.74 -7.02
CA ASN A 152 -21.55 19.94 -6.45
C ASN A 152 -22.99 20.17 -6.92
N HIS A 153 -23.43 19.49 -8.00
CA HIS A 153 -24.81 19.53 -8.49
C HIS A 153 -25.70 18.38 -7.97
N GLY A 154 -25.15 17.45 -7.18
CA GLY A 154 -25.87 16.29 -6.65
C GLY A 154 -26.57 16.52 -5.30
N ASP A 155 -26.34 17.66 -4.65
CA ASP A 155 -26.98 18.06 -3.40
C ASP A 155 -28.21 18.95 -3.71
N CYS A 156 -29.29 18.36 -4.22
CA CYS A 156 -30.61 18.98 -4.38
C CYS A 156 -31.68 18.13 -3.68
#